data_AF-A0A5N5M3L5-F1
#
_entry.id   AF-A0A5N5M3L5-F1
#
_cell.length_a   1.000
_cell.length_b   1.000
_cell.length_c   1.000
_cell.angle_alpha   90.00
_cell.angle_beta   90.00
_cell.angle_gamma   90.00
#
_symmetry.space_group_name_H-M   'P 1'
#
loop_
_entity.id
_entity.type
_entity.pdbx_description
1 polymer ?
#
loop_
_entity_poly.entity_id
_entity_poly.type
_entity_poly.pdbx_seq_one_letter_code
_entity_poly.pdbx_strand_id
1 'polypeptide(L)'
;MLMVVYVNRPAAIGVPNGCEAEYEMIQQRLAVPEFPPQSDTECLNLTVTVPESPGRKKLPVFVFIHGGGLTTGSGTWPQYDHAAIVRRSVELGKPIIGVNINYRTGIYGFLTSEELRTAGFTANNGLRGQNVAFQWIKKFISGFDGDPGQITAVGQSAGGACATLLLQSPKPLFNRMVVMSGTSLALRPEPMSLHELFYEQFCEIHGLADISGAQRVEALNKIDSHELLQKTPPSIPSLPALDNDFSSHHIHVLQRQRLA
;
A
#
# COMPACT_ATOMS: atom_id res chain seq x y z
N MET A 1 -28.84 1.08 -6.17
CA MET A 1 -28.37 1.46 -4.83
C MET A 1 -27.19 0.58 -4.44
N LEU A 2 -25.94 1.08 -4.47
CA LEU A 2 -24.75 0.23 -4.23
C LEU A 2 -24.74 -0.31 -2.80
N MET A 3 -24.33 -1.57 -2.63
CA MET A 3 -23.93 -2.07 -1.32
C MET A 3 -22.44 -1.81 -1.16
N VAL A 4 -22.10 -0.85 -0.30
CA VAL A 4 -20.71 -0.59 0.09
C VAL A 4 -20.53 -1.20 1.47
N VAL A 5 -19.65 -2.19 1.58
CA VAL A 5 -19.24 -2.68 2.91
C VAL A 5 -18.15 -1.72 3.41
N TYR A 6 -18.60 -0.59 3.95
CA TYR A 6 -17.74 0.35 4.66
C TYR A 6 -17.70 -0.08 6.12
N VAL A 7 -16.53 -0.51 6.59
CA VAL A 7 -16.26 -0.56 8.02
C VAL A 7 -15.33 0.61 8.28
N ASN A 8 -15.73 1.54 9.16
CA ASN A 8 -14.92 2.68 9.59
C ASN A 8 -13.68 2.16 10.33
N ARG A 9 -12.70 1.66 9.58
CA ARG A 9 -11.49 1.03 10.07
C ARG A 9 -10.33 2.00 9.94
N PRO A 10 -9.33 1.91 10.84
CA PRO A 10 -8.22 2.84 10.83
C PRO A 10 -7.47 2.89 9.50
N ALA A 11 -7.03 4.08 9.08
CA ALA A 11 -6.09 4.22 7.97
C ALA A 11 -4.65 3.92 8.43
N ALA A 12 -3.73 3.73 7.50
CA ALA A 12 -2.32 3.60 7.82
C ALA A 12 -1.77 4.93 8.35
N ILE A 13 -0.79 4.85 9.25
CA ILE A 13 -0.02 6.01 9.69
C ILE A 13 0.65 6.67 8.47
N GLY A 14 0.30 7.92 8.23
CA GLY A 14 0.84 8.74 7.14
C GLY A 14 1.08 10.18 7.59
N VAL A 15 1.61 11.01 6.69
CA VAL A 15 1.87 12.42 7.04
C VAL A 15 0.58 13.12 7.52
N PRO A 16 0.66 13.98 8.56
CA PRO A 16 -0.47 14.78 9.00
C PRO A 16 -1.07 15.57 7.84
N ASN A 17 -2.39 15.64 7.77
CA ASN A 17 -3.14 16.33 6.71
C ASN A 17 -2.82 15.82 5.27
N GLY A 18 -2.37 14.57 5.13
CA GLY A 18 -1.95 14.02 3.83
C GLY A 18 -3.06 14.04 2.77
N CYS A 19 -4.31 13.84 3.17
CA CYS A 19 -5.43 13.91 2.23
C CYS A 19 -5.70 15.35 1.80
N GLU A 20 -5.65 16.30 2.73
CA GLU A 20 -5.81 17.73 2.47
C GLU A 20 -4.71 18.24 1.53
N ALA A 21 -3.47 17.79 1.73
CA ALA A 21 -2.35 18.14 0.87
C ALA A 21 -2.53 17.61 -0.57
N GLU A 22 -3.06 16.39 -0.76
CA GLU A 22 -3.42 15.92 -2.11
C GLU A 22 -4.57 16.76 -2.70
N TYR A 23 -5.53 17.15 -1.87
CA TYR A 23 -6.66 17.99 -2.26
C TYR A 23 -6.26 19.40 -2.68
N GLU A 24 -5.15 19.94 -2.15
CA GLU A 24 -4.59 21.20 -2.62
C GLU A 24 -4.19 21.19 -4.09
N MET A 25 -3.91 20.02 -4.66
CA MET A 25 -3.61 19.86 -6.08
C MET A 25 -4.87 19.75 -6.95
N ILE A 26 -6.06 19.64 -6.35
CA ILE A 26 -7.34 19.43 -7.05
C ILE A 26 -8.15 20.73 -7.05
N GLN A 27 -8.48 21.23 -8.25
CA GLN A 27 -9.22 22.50 -8.42
C GLN A 27 -10.64 22.48 -7.83
N GLN A 28 -11.32 21.33 -7.88
CA GLN A 28 -12.63 21.12 -7.25
C GLN A 28 -12.55 19.89 -6.34
N ARG A 29 -12.45 20.14 -5.04
CA ARG A 29 -12.31 19.09 -4.02
C ARG A 29 -13.67 18.45 -3.73
N LEU A 30 -13.67 17.16 -3.42
CA LEU A 30 -14.84 16.52 -2.83
C LEU A 30 -15.01 16.98 -1.38
N ALA A 31 -16.20 16.84 -0.82
CA ALA A 31 -16.41 17.04 0.59
C ALA A 31 -15.49 16.08 1.38
N VAL A 32 -14.72 16.64 2.31
CA VAL A 32 -13.86 15.86 3.20
C VAL A 32 -14.73 15.31 4.33
N PRO A 33 -14.98 13.99 4.39
CA PRO A 33 -15.67 13.39 5.52
C PRO A 33 -14.74 13.39 6.74
N GLU A 34 -15.28 13.09 7.92
CA GLU A 34 -14.45 12.72 9.06
C GLU A 34 -13.60 11.50 8.68
N PHE A 35 -12.28 11.63 8.74
CA PHE A 35 -11.38 10.52 8.42
C PHE A 35 -11.41 9.47 9.53
N PRO A 36 -11.30 8.18 9.18
CA PRO A 36 -11.01 7.17 10.19
C PRO A 36 -9.71 7.54 10.92
N PRO A 37 -9.59 7.19 12.22
CA PRO A 37 -8.33 7.36 12.93
C PRO A 37 -7.20 6.62 12.20
N GLN A 38 -5.96 7.04 12.39
CA GLN A 38 -4.82 6.28 11.88
C GLN A 38 -4.33 5.28 12.92
N SER A 39 -3.81 4.14 12.48
CA SER A 39 -3.21 3.12 13.33
C SER A 39 -2.07 2.42 12.59
N ASP A 40 -1.02 2.04 13.28
CA ASP A 40 0.08 1.24 12.75
C ASP A 40 -0.19 -0.27 12.82
N THR A 41 -1.13 -0.68 13.67
CA THR A 41 -1.46 -2.08 13.98
C THR A 41 -2.81 -2.51 13.42
N GLU A 42 -3.77 -1.60 13.26
CA GLU A 42 -5.14 -1.89 12.82
C GLU A 42 -5.45 -1.43 11.38
N CYS A 43 -4.46 -0.87 10.67
CA CYS A 43 -4.66 -0.30 9.34
C CYS A 43 -4.73 -1.30 8.18
N LEU A 44 -4.42 -2.58 8.40
CA LEU A 44 -4.44 -3.59 7.34
C LEU A 44 -5.87 -4.06 7.06
N ASN A 45 -6.63 -3.21 6.38
CA ASN A 45 -8.01 -3.42 5.98
C ASN A 45 -8.22 -3.08 4.49
N LEU A 46 -9.41 -3.40 3.99
CA LEU A 46 -9.82 -3.10 2.62
C LEU A 46 -11.32 -2.79 2.58
N THR A 47 -11.74 -2.04 1.57
CA THR A 47 -13.14 -1.73 1.29
C THR A 47 -13.58 -2.46 0.03
N VAL A 48 -14.75 -3.09 0.07
CA VAL A 48 -15.35 -3.76 -1.10
C VAL A 48 -16.64 -3.03 -1.48
N THR A 49 -16.68 -2.57 -2.73
CA THR A 49 -17.83 -1.91 -3.36
C THR A 49 -18.43 -2.86 -4.40
N VAL A 50 -19.67 -3.29 -4.17
CA VAL A 50 -20.37 -4.22 -5.08
C VAL A 50 -21.58 -3.57 -5.74
N PRO A 51 -21.89 -3.94 -6.99
CA PRO A 51 -23.16 -3.56 -7.61
C PRO A 51 -24.33 -4.32 -6.95
N GLU A 52 -25.46 -3.66 -6.74
CA GLU A 52 -26.65 -4.22 -6.04
C GLU A 52 -27.31 -5.39 -6.77
N SER A 53 -27.31 -5.34 -8.09
CA SER A 53 -28.01 -6.30 -8.95
C SER A 53 -27.10 -6.60 -10.13
N PRO A 54 -26.05 -7.40 -9.92
CA PRO A 54 -25.06 -7.63 -10.97
C PRO A 54 -25.63 -8.37 -12.19
N GLY A 55 -26.78 -9.04 -12.04
CA GLY A 55 -27.40 -9.89 -13.08
C GLY A 55 -26.53 -11.09 -13.50
N ARG A 56 -25.33 -11.21 -12.93
CA ARG A 56 -24.26 -12.14 -13.28
C ARG A 56 -23.47 -12.51 -12.03
N LYS A 57 -23.13 -13.79 -11.91
CA LYS A 57 -22.14 -14.29 -10.94
C LYS A 57 -20.73 -14.22 -11.56
N LYS A 58 -19.70 -14.09 -10.72
CA LYS A 58 -18.28 -14.00 -11.12
C LYS A 58 -17.94 -12.71 -11.88
N LEU A 59 -18.04 -11.59 -11.18
CA LEU A 59 -17.67 -10.27 -11.70
C LEU A 59 -16.15 -10.05 -11.71
N PRO A 60 -15.59 -9.36 -12.73
CA PRO A 60 -14.21 -8.89 -12.68
C PRO A 60 -13.96 -7.99 -11.45
N VAL A 61 -12.77 -8.11 -10.86
CA VAL A 61 -12.39 -7.41 -9.63
C VAL A 61 -11.34 -6.36 -9.95
N PHE A 62 -11.68 -5.09 -9.73
CA PHE A 62 -10.80 -3.94 -9.81
C PHE A 62 -10.22 -3.67 -8.42
N VAL A 63 -8.90 -3.82 -8.24
CA VAL A 63 -8.22 -3.63 -6.95
C VAL A 63 -7.29 -2.44 -7.07
N PHE A 64 -7.58 -1.36 -6.35
CA PHE A 64 -6.79 -0.14 -6.36
C PHE A 64 -5.72 -0.15 -5.28
N ILE A 65 -4.50 0.23 -5.67
CA ILE A 65 -3.35 0.43 -4.79
C ILE A 65 -3.01 1.93 -4.82
N HIS A 66 -3.29 2.62 -3.71
CA HIS A 66 -3.08 4.06 -3.62
C HIS A 66 -1.58 4.43 -3.70
N GLY A 67 -1.31 5.63 -4.22
CA GLY A 67 0.00 6.26 -4.20
C GLY A 67 0.29 6.95 -2.86
N GLY A 68 1.09 8.03 -2.93
CA GLY A 68 1.53 8.79 -1.76
C GLY A 68 3.01 8.61 -1.42
N GLY A 69 3.86 8.33 -2.42
CA GLY A 69 5.32 8.29 -2.25
C GLY A 69 5.85 7.25 -1.27
N LEU A 70 5.03 6.24 -0.95
CA LEU A 70 5.25 5.27 0.14
C LEU A 70 5.24 5.86 1.55
N THR A 71 5.02 7.17 1.73
CA THR A 71 5.02 7.87 3.03
C THR A 71 3.62 8.20 3.53
N THR A 72 2.63 8.23 2.64
CA THR A 72 1.23 8.54 2.95
C THR A 72 0.28 7.84 1.98
N GLY A 73 -1.01 8.09 2.14
CA GLY A 73 -2.07 7.54 1.32
C GLY A 73 -2.98 6.59 2.11
N SER A 74 -4.23 6.48 1.67
CA SER A 74 -5.14 5.46 2.17
C SER A 74 -6.18 5.07 1.13
N GLY A 75 -6.55 3.80 1.11
CA GLY A 75 -7.66 3.29 0.31
C GLY A 75 -9.05 3.79 0.76
N THR A 76 -9.16 4.42 1.94
CA THR A 76 -10.42 5.04 2.42
C THR A 76 -10.50 6.52 2.08
N TRP A 77 -9.51 7.09 1.39
CA TRP A 77 -9.57 8.49 1.00
C TRP A 77 -10.72 8.75 0.00
N PRO A 78 -11.50 9.83 0.19
CA PRO A 78 -12.74 10.10 -0.55
C PRO A 78 -12.60 10.14 -2.08
N GLN A 79 -11.45 10.60 -2.60
CA GLN A 79 -11.14 10.62 -4.02
C GLN A 79 -11.00 9.23 -4.65
N TYR A 80 -10.81 8.20 -3.83
CA TYR A 80 -10.72 6.81 -4.26
C TYR A 80 -12.01 6.03 -4.02
N ASP A 81 -13.13 6.68 -3.66
CA ASP A 81 -14.41 6.00 -3.52
C ASP A 81 -14.85 5.34 -4.85
N HIS A 82 -14.93 4.01 -4.83
CA HIS A 82 -15.29 3.20 -5.99
C HIS A 82 -16.79 3.20 -6.31
N ALA A 83 -17.65 3.82 -5.50
CA ALA A 83 -19.08 3.91 -5.77
C ALA A 83 -19.37 4.46 -7.17
N ALA A 84 -18.64 5.50 -7.60
CA ALA A 84 -18.81 6.11 -8.92
C ALA A 84 -18.40 5.18 -10.07
N ILE A 85 -17.21 4.56 -9.98
CA ILE A 85 -16.71 3.68 -11.05
C ILE A 85 -17.51 2.38 -11.15
N VAL A 86 -17.92 1.81 -10.01
CA VAL A 86 -18.78 0.61 -9.99
C VAL A 86 -20.15 0.94 -10.57
N ARG A 87 -20.78 2.06 -10.20
CA ARG A 87 -22.04 2.50 -10.82
C ARG A 87 -21.92 2.65 -12.32
N ARG A 88 -20.87 3.34 -12.78
CA ARG A 88 -20.62 3.57 -14.19
C ARG A 88 -20.41 2.26 -14.95
N SER A 89 -19.75 1.28 -14.34
CA SER A 89 -19.54 -0.04 -14.95
C SER A 89 -20.86 -0.78 -15.21
N VAL A 90 -21.85 -0.64 -14.31
CA VAL A 90 -23.19 -1.21 -14.47
C VAL A 90 -23.93 -0.53 -15.62
N GLU A 91 -23.92 0.80 -15.68
CA GLU A 91 -24.55 1.58 -16.77
C GLU A 91 -24.01 1.20 -18.15
N LEU A 92 -22.71 0.86 -18.22
CA LEU A 92 -22.03 0.42 -19.45
C LEU A 92 -22.26 -1.06 -19.78
N GLY A 93 -23.06 -1.79 -19.01
CA GLY A 93 -23.29 -3.23 -19.20
C GLY A 93 -22.06 -4.11 -18.91
N LYS A 94 -21.07 -3.58 -18.19
CA LYS A 94 -19.81 -4.25 -17.85
C LYS A 94 -19.54 -4.17 -16.34
N PRO A 95 -20.41 -4.72 -15.49
CA PRO A 95 -20.31 -4.59 -14.04
C PRO A 95 -18.98 -5.14 -13.51
N ILE A 96 -18.39 -4.42 -12.56
CA ILE A 96 -17.18 -4.81 -11.83
C ILE A 96 -17.39 -4.69 -10.32
N ILE A 97 -16.53 -5.36 -9.53
CA ILE A 97 -16.36 -5.09 -8.10
C ILE A 97 -15.16 -4.17 -7.92
N GLY A 98 -15.30 -3.13 -7.11
CA GLY A 98 -14.21 -2.24 -6.72
C GLY A 98 -13.67 -2.60 -5.34
N VAL A 99 -12.34 -2.71 -5.20
CA VAL A 99 -11.67 -2.97 -3.93
C VAL A 99 -10.57 -1.94 -3.70
N ASN A 100 -10.58 -1.26 -2.56
CA ASN A 100 -9.46 -0.42 -2.11
C ASN A 100 -8.73 -1.16 -1.00
N ILE A 101 -7.39 -1.22 -1.08
CA ILE A 101 -6.57 -1.81 0.00
C ILE A 101 -5.82 -0.73 0.76
N ASN A 102 -5.66 -0.92 2.06
CA ASN A 102 -4.68 -0.20 2.87
C ASN A 102 -3.42 -1.04 3.06
N TYR A 103 -2.27 -0.38 3.12
CA TYR A 103 -0.97 -0.99 3.45
C TYR A 103 -0.16 -0.02 4.31
N ARG A 104 0.81 -0.54 5.07
CA ARG A 104 1.66 0.32 5.91
C ARG A 104 2.54 1.21 5.04
N THR A 105 2.58 2.49 5.38
CA THR A 105 3.39 3.54 4.74
C THR A 105 4.48 4.02 5.69
N GLY A 106 5.37 4.88 5.19
CA GLY A 106 6.44 5.49 5.94
C GLY A 106 7.41 4.48 6.52
N ILE A 107 7.98 4.84 7.66
CA ILE A 107 8.85 3.99 8.46
C ILE A 107 8.18 2.67 8.89
N TYR A 108 6.87 2.67 9.13
CA TYR A 108 6.11 1.47 9.49
C TYR A 108 6.00 0.45 8.35
N GLY A 109 6.08 0.94 7.10
CA GLY A 109 6.07 0.11 5.90
C GLY A 109 7.45 -0.30 5.41
N PHE A 110 8.45 0.56 5.59
CA PHE A 110 9.69 0.50 4.80
C PHE A 110 11.00 0.68 5.57
N LEU A 111 10.98 1.11 6.84
CA LEU A 111 12.21 1.15 7.65
C LEU A 111 12.66 -0.27 7.95
N THR A 112 13.95 -0.55 7.74
CA THR A 112 14.53 -1.86 8.06
C THR A 112 16.01 -1.73 8.39
N SER A 113 16.49 -2.64 9.23
CA SER A 113 17.89 -2.83 9.58
C SER A 113 18.09 -4.27 10.04
N GLU A 114 19.33 -4.73 10.17
CA GLU A 114 19.62 -6.06 10.72
C GLU A 114 19.07 -6.18 12.16
N GLU A 115 19.19 -5.10 12.94
CA GLU A 115 18.65 -4.99 14.28
C GLU A 115 17.13 -5.20 14.29
N LEU A 116 16.40 -4.46 13.45
CA LEU A 116 14.94 -4.58 13.32
C LEU A 116 14.53 -5.98 12.85
N ARG A 117 15.22 -6.53 11.85
CA ARG A 117 14.90 -7.86 11.29
C ARG A 117 15.13 -8.96 12.33
N THR A 118 16.19 -8.87 13.12
CA THR A 118 16.48 -9.81 14.23
C THR A 118 15.43 -9.74 15.33
N ALA A 119 14.86 -8.55 15.57
CA ALA A 119 13.75 -8.34 16.49
C ALA A 119 12.37 -8.75 15.91
N GLY A 120 12.31 -9.25 14.67
CA GLY A 120 11.08 -9.74 14.04
C GLY A 120 10.37 -8.74 13.12
N PHE A 121 10.93 -7.55 12.91
CA PHE A 121 10.37 -6.56 11.98
C PHE A 121 10.92 -6.80 10.58
N THR A 122 10.14 -7.48 9.75
CA THR A 122 10.55 -7.82 8.39
C THR A 122 10.65 -6.59 7.50
N ALA A 123 11.63 -6.58 6.58
CA ALA A 123 11.71 -5.57 5.53
C ALA A 123 10.46 -5.61 4.64
N ASN A 124 10.18 -4.49 3.97
CA ASN A 124 9.10 -4.37 2.98
C ASN A 124 7.69 -4.66 3.55
N ASN A 125 7.42 -4.33 4.82
CA ASN A 125 6.10 -4.51 5.44
C ASN A 125 4.95 -3.89 4.64
N GLY A 126 5.17 -2.76 3.97
CA GLY A 126 4.20 -2.15 3.05
C GLY A 126 3.85 -3.07 1.88
N LEU A 127 4.86 -3.60 1.17
CA LEU A 127 4.64 -4.54 0.05
C LEU A 127 4.05 -5.88 0.51
N ARG A 128 4.50 -6.39 1.67
CA ARG A 128 3.97 -7.61 2.29
C ARG A 128 2.49 -7.45 2.66
N GLY A 129 2.11 -6.30 3.20
CA GLY A 129 0.71 -5.95 3.46
C GLY A 129 -0.15 -5.99 2.20
N GLN A 130 0.35 -5.42 1.09
CA GLN A 130 -0.35 -5.51 -0.20
C GLN A 130 -0.45 -6.95 -0.71
N ASN A 131 0.61 -7.75 -0.59
CA ASN A 131 0.59 -9.16 -0.97
C ASN A 131 -0.49 -9.93 -0.18
N VAL A 132 -0.54 -9.75 1.14
CA VAL A 132 -1.57 -10.35 2.01
C VAL A 132 -2.97 -9.90 1.60
N ALA A 133 -3.17 -8.62 1.26
CA ALA A 133 -4.46 -8.14 0.78
C ALA A 133 -4.89 -8.84 -0.52
N PHE A 134 -4.00 -9.02 -1.50
CA PHE A 134 -4.31 -9.78 -2.72
C PHE A 134 -4.58 -11.26 -2.45
N GLN A 135 -3.86 -11.89 -1.51
CA GLN A 135 -4.15 -13.26 -1.10
C GLN A 135 -5.54 -13.38 -0.47
N TRP A 136 -5.92 -12.41 0.37
CA TRP A 136 -7.27 -12.32 0.94
C TRP A 136 -8.31 -12.18 -0.17
N ILE A 137 -8.11 -11.25 -1.11
CA ILE A 137 -9.04 -11.02 -2.23
C ILE A 137 -9.21 -12.31 -3.04
N LYS A 138 -8.12 -12.98 -3.42
CA LYS A 138 -8.20 -14.27 -4.13
C LYS A 138 -8.99 -15.32 -3.38
N LYS A 139 -8.85 -15.37 -2.05
CA LYS A 139 -9.49 -16.39 -1.23
C LYS A 139 -10.97 -16.10 -0.96
N PHE A 140 -11.36 -14.83 -0.83
CA PHE A 140 -12.65 -14.45 -0.27
C PHE A 140 -13.56 -13.64 -1.18
N ILE A 141 -13.07 -13.09 -2.30
CA ILE A 141 -13.88 -12.18 -3.14
C ILE A 141 -15.08 -12.88 -3.82
N SER A 142 -15.04 -14.22 -3.93
CA SER A 142 -16.18 -15.00 -4.41
C SER A 142 -17.41 -14.90 -3.50
N GLY A 143 -17.23 -14.61 -2.21
CA GLY A 143 -18.33 -14.31 -1.29
C GLY A 143 -19.07 -13.00 -1.61
N PHE A 144 -18.46 -12.15 -2.44
CA PHE A 144 -19.03 -10.90 -2.94
C PHE A 144 -19.42 -11.00 -4.43
N ASP A 145 -19.62 -12.23 -4.94
CA ASP A 145 -19.84 -12.54 -6.36
C ASP A 145 -18.66 -12.19 -7.30
N GLY A 146 -17.47 -11.92 -6.76
CA GLY A 146 -16.26 -11.66 -7.53
C GLY A 146 -15.64 -12.91 -8.12
N ASP A 147 -14.97 -12.77 -9.25
CA ASP A 147 -14.18 -13.83 -9.87
C ASP A 147 -12.71 -13.73 -9.42
N PRO A 148 -12.21 -14.66 -8.58
CA PRO A 148 -10.80 -14.67 -8.18
C PRO A 148 -9.83 -14.96 -9.34
N GLY A 149 -10.35 -15.40 -10.49
CA GLY A 149 -9.60 -15.57 -11.75
C GLY A 149 -9.60 -14.33 -12.65
N GLN A 150 -10.25 -13.23 -12.26
CA GLN A 150 -10.31 -11.98 -13.04
C GLN A 150 -9.98 -10.74 -12.19
N ILE A 151 -8.84 -10.78 -11.51
CA ILE A 151 -8.36 -9.66 -10.69
C ILE A 151 -7.48 -8.73 -11.53
N THR A 152 -7.78 -7.44 -11.50
CA THR A 152 -6.98 -6.37 -12.11
C THR A 152 -6.44 -5.47 -11.01
N ALA A 153 -5.11 -5.47 -10.82
CA ALA A 153 -4.44 -4.53 -9.95
C ALA A 153 -4.30 -3.18 -10.67
N VAL A 154 -4.70 -2.08 -10.02
CA VAL A 154 -4.63 -0.74 -10.58
C VAL A 154 -3.88 0.14 -9.60
N GLY A 155 -2.66 0.52 -9.95
CA GLY A 155 -1.77 1.28 -9.08
C GLY A 155 -1.49 2.67 -9.62
N GLN A 156 -1.57 3.67 -8.74
CA GLN A 156 -1.22 5.06 -9.04
C GLN A 156 0.07 5.47 -8.32
N SER A 157 0.97 6.17 -9.00
CA SER A 157 2.24 6.67 -8.47
C SER A 157 3.01 5.54 -7.75
N ALA A 158 3.29 5.70 -6.46
CA ALA A 158 3.91 4.68 -5.63
C ALA A 158 3.17 3.34 -5.65
N GLY A 159 1.83 3.34 -5.67
CA GLY A 159 1.02 2.13 -5.80
C GLY A 159 1.21 1.44 -7.16
N GLY A 160 1.46 2.20 -8.23
CA GLY A 160 1.86 1.65 -9.54
C GLY A 160 3.21 0.95 -9.48
N ALA A 161 4.19 1.56 -8.79
CA ALA A 161 5.48 0.95 -8.57
C ALA A 161 5.36 -0.32 -7.74
N CYS A 162 4.59 -0.30 -6.64
CA CYS A 162 4.32 -1.48 -5.84
C CYS A 162 3.64 -2.58 -6.67
N ALA A 163 2.64 -2.26 -7.50
CA ALA A 163 1.99 -3.24 -8.37
C ALA A 163 3.00 -3.97 -9.26
N THR A 164 3.98 -3.24 -9.81
CA THR A 164 5.05 -3.85 -10.62
C THR A 164 6.03 -4.68 -9.80
N LEU A 165 6.33 -4.30 -8.56
CA LEU A 165 7.16 -5.10 -7.64
C LEU A 165 6.45 -6.39 -7.22
N LEU A 166 5.14 -6.35 -7.02
CA LEU A 166 4.32 -7.52 -6.68
C LEU A 166 4.29 -8.59 -7.78
N LEU A 167 4.70 -8.28 -9.02
CA LEU A 167 4.90 -9.30 -10.07
C LEU A 167 5.99 -10.33 -9.70
N GLN A 168 6.86 -9.99 -8.76
CA GLN A 168 7.92 -10.88 -8.25
C GLN A 168 7.41 -11.87 -7.20
N SER A 169 6.16 -11.72 -6.74
CA SER A 169 5.56 -12.66 -5.80
C SER A 169 5.65 -14.10 -6.34
N PRO A 170 6.09 -15.07 -5.53
CA PRO A 170 6.24 -16.47 -5.96
C PRO A 170 4.90 -17.10 -6.37
N LYS A 171 3.79 -16.53 -5.90
CA LYS A 171 2.44 -16.90 -6.30
C LYS A 171 1.81 -15.75 -7.09
N PRO A 172 1.18 -16.00 -8.24
CA PRO A 172 0.45 -14.96 -8.97
C PRO A 172 -0.61 -14.33 -8.09
N LEU A 173 -0.66 -12.99 -8.00
CA LEU A 173 -1.59 -12.27 -7.13
C LEU A 173 -2.81 -11.72 -7.90
N PHE A 174 -2.61 -11.34 -9.16
CA PHE A 174 -3.63 -10.76 -10.03
C PHE A 174 -3.40 -11.20 -11.48
N ASN A 175 -4.41 -11.03 -12.33
CA ASN A 175 -4.39 -11.47 -13.72
C ASN A 175 -3.99 -10.35 -14.68
N ARG A 176 -4.30 -9.11 -14.30
CA ARG A 176 -4.09 -7.91 -15.12
C ARG A 176 -3.56 -6.79 -14.24
N MET A 177 -2.88 -5.83 -14.85
CA MET A 177 -2.34 -4.68 -14.15
C MET A 177 -2.53 -3.42 -15.00
N VAL A 178 -2.94 -2.32 -14.35
CA VAL A 178 -2.93 -0.97 -14.89
C VAL A 178 -1.98 -0.15 -14.03
N VAL A 179 -1.05 0.54 -14.68
CA VAL A 179 0.01 1.28 -14.01
C VAL A 179 -0.10 2.75 -14.40
N MET A 180 -0.37 3.62 -13.43
CA MET A 180 -0.56 5.06 -13.64
C MET A 180 0.58 5.83 -13.00
N SER A 181 1.50 6.34 -13.83
CA SER A 181 2.58 7.24 -13.41
C SER A 181 3.51 6.73 -12.30
N GLY A 182 3.81 5.43 -12.28
CA GLY A 182 4.84 4.88 -11.39
C GLY A 182 5.11 3.41 -11.65
N THR A 183 6.38 3.04 -11.83
CA THR A 183 6.82 1.65 -11.99
C THR A 183 7.95 1.38 -10.99
N SER A 184 8.40 0.13 -10.89
CA SER A 184 9.57 -0.25 -10.09
C SER A 184 10.85 0.47 -10.51
N LEU A 185 10.87 1.13 -11.68
CA LEU A 185 11.98 1.99 -12.09
C LEU A 185 12.01 3.33 -11.34
N ALA A 186 10.85 3.82 -10.87
CA ALA A 186 10.70 5.06 -10.12
C ALA A 186 10.91 4.86 -8.61
N LEU A 187 10.58 3.68 -8.08
CA LEU A 187 10.84 3.28 -6.69
C LEU A 187 11.57 1.95 -6.69
N ARG A 188 12.86 2.01 -6.99
CA ARG A 188 13.73 0.82 -7.04
C ARG A 188 13.99 0.34 -5.63
N PRO A 189 13.93 -0.98 -5.38
CA PRO A 189 14.43 -1.51 -4.12
C PRO A 189 15.93 -1.27 -4.00
N GLU A 190 16.35 -0.81 -2.83
CA GLU A 190 17.74 -0.50 -2.52
C GLU A 190 18.44 -1.62 -1.74
N PRO A 191 19.78 -1.76 -1.83
CA PRO A 191 20.53 -2.75 -1.06
C PRO A 191 20.33 -2.59 0.44
N MET A 192 20.31 -3.70 1.18
CA MET A 192 20.19 -3.69 2.64
C MET A 192 21.23 -2.79 3.33
N SER A 193 22.45 -2.72 2.81
CA SER A 193 23.50 -1.86 3.36
C SER A 193 23.14 -0.37 3.35
N LEU A 194 22.35 0.09 2.38
CA LEU A 194 21.87 1.48 2.36
C LEU A 194 20.77 1.70 3.40
N HIS A 195 19.92 0.70 3.62
CA HIS A 195 18.91 0.72 4.69
C HIS A 195 19.54 0.75 6.09
N GLU A 196 20.68 0.08 6.30
CA GLU A 196 21.43 0.20 7.56
C GLU A 196 21.88 1.65 7.81
N LEU A 197 22.41 2.35 6.80
CA LEU A 197 22.81 3.75 6.92
C LEU A 197 21.61 4.67 7.23
N PHE A 198 20.46 4.44 6.59
CA PHE A 198 19.24 5.20 6.89
C PHE A 198 18.75 4.92 8.31
N TYR A 199 18.87 3.68 8.79
CA TYR A 199 18.48 3.33 10.15
C TYR A 199 19.40 3.96 11.20
N GLU A 200 20.71 4.02 10.95
CA GLU A 200 21.67 4.71 11.83
C GLU A 200 21.33 6.20 11.95
N GLN A 201 21.14 6.89 10.82
CA GLN A 201 20.74 8.30 10.81
C GLN A 201 19.39 8.53 11.48
N PHE A 202 18.42 7.64 11.25
CA PHE A 202 17.14 7.66 11.94
C PHE A 202 17.32 7.55 13.46
N CYS A 203 18.17 6.63 13.94
CA CYS A 203 18.46 6.50 15.36
C CYS A 203 19.11 7.76 15.94
N GLU A 204 20.03 8.40 15.22
CA GLU A 204 20.65 9.68 15.64
C GLU A 204 19.61 10.79 15.79
N ILE A 205 18.76 10.99 14.78
CA ILE A 205 17.72 12.03 14.75
C ILE A 205 16.72 11.87 15.90
N HIS A 206 16.38 10.62 16.25
CA HIS A 206 15.41 10.29 17.29
C HIS A 206 16.04 10.08 18.68
N GLY A 207 17.33 10.36 18.86
CA GLY A 207 18.02 10.25 20.16
C GLY A 207 18.17 8.81 20.66
N LEU A 208 18.23 7.85 19.73
CA LEU A 208 18.34 6.42 19.99
C LEU A 208 19.77 5.88 19.78
N ALA A 209 20.71 6.72 19.34
CA ALA A 209 22.08 6.30 19.02
C ALA A 209 22.84 5.71 20.22
N ASP A 210 22.63 6.23 21.43
CA ASP A 210 23.45 5.88 22.61
C ASP A 210 22.92 4.68 23.43
N ILE A 211 21.81 4.07 23.01
CA ILE A 211 21.20 2.91 23.69
C ILE A 211 21.41 1.62 22.89
N SER A 212 21.33 0.48 23.56
CA SER A 212 21.48 -0.83 22.90
C SER A 212 20.34 -1.12 21.93
N GLY A 213 20.58 -1.98 20.92
CA GLY A 213 19.56 -2.29 19.92
C GLY A 213 18.25 -2.85 20.48
N ALA A 214 18.30 -3.66 21.53
CA ALA A 214 17.09 -4.12 22.22
C ALA A 214 16.30 -2.96 22.85
N GLN A 215 17.01 -1.98 23.44
CA GLN A 215 16.39 -0.78 23.99
C GLN A 215 15.84 0.14 22.89
N ARG A 216 16.51 0.24 21.72
CA ARG A 216 16.00 0.99 20.56
C ARG A 216 14.66 0.42 20.09
N VAL A 217 14.58 -0.89 19.92
CA VAL A 217 13.35 -1.57 19.52
C VAL A 217 12.23 -1.35 20.54
N GLU A 218 12.53 -1.45 21.83
CA GLU A 218 11.54 -1.18 22.88
C GLU A 218 11.07 0.28 22.87
N ALA A 219 12.00 1.23 22.68
CA ALA A 219 11.70 2.65 22.59
C ALA A 219 10.82 2.96 21.37
N LEU A 220 11.13 2.41 20.20
CA LEU A 220 10.36 2.63 18.97
C LEU A 220 8.90 2.19 19.09
N ASN A 221 8.61 1.14 19.84
CA ASN A 221 7.24 0.69 20.10
C ASN A 221 6.46 1.61 21.07
N LYS A 222 7.13 2.56 21.73
CA LYS A 222 6.53 3.46 22.73
C LYS A 222 6.41 4.91 22.24
N ILE A 223 7.19 5.31 21.23
CA ILE A 223 7.11 6.66 20.67
C ILE A 223 5.78 6.81 19.93
N ASP A 224 5.09 7.93 20.14
CA ASP A 224 3.87 8.24 19.41
C ASP A 224 4.14 8.29 17.89
N SER A 225 3.25 7.68 17.11
CA SER A 225 3.45 7.55 15.67
C SER A 225 3.49 8.88 14.92
N HIS A 226 2.72 9.88 15.37
CA HIS A 226 2.72 11.20 14.73
C HIS A 226 3.97 11.97 15.10
N GLU A 227 4.40 11.90 16.36
CA GLU A 227 5.68 12.49 16.79
C GLU A 227 6.85 11.90 16.00
N LEU A 228 6.88 10.57 15.85
CA LEU A 228 7.91 9.85 15.12
C LEU A 228 7.95 10.27 13.65
N LEU A 229 6.79 10.38 13.00
CA LEU A 229 6.70 10.87 11.62
C LEU A 229 7.12 12.34 11.48
N GLN A 230 6.64 13.22 12.35
CA GLN A 230 6.94 14.66 12.28
C GLN A 230 8.44 14.95 12.44
N LYS A 231 9.12 14.17 13.29
CA LYS A 231 10.57 14.29 13.51
C LYS A 231 11.40 13.60 12.44
N THR A 232 10.82 12.72 11.62
CA THR A 232 11.56 12.00 10.57
C THR A 232 11.67 12.88 9.32
N PRO A 233 12.87 13.37 8.96
CA PRO A 233 13.04 14.24 7.80
C PRO A 233 12.99 13.45 6.48
N PRO A 234 12.74 14.13 5.34
CA PRO A 234 12.77 13.49 4.01
C PRO A 234 14.09 12.81 3.64
N SER A 235 15.20 13.10 4.34
CA SER A 235 16.48 12.42 4.16
C SER A 235 16.49 10.98 4.66
N ILE A 236 15.46 10.55 5.42
CA ILE A 236 15.19 9.15 5.74
C ILE A 236 14.09 8.66 4.79
N PRO A 237 14.44 8.12 3.61
CA PRO A 237 13.45 7.84 2.59
C PRO A 237 12.71 6.54 2.90
N SER A 238 11.42 6.50 2.58
CA SER A 238 10.64 5.25 2.59
C SER A 238 10.82 4.54 1.26
N LEU A 239 11.77 3.61 1.19
CA LEU A 239 12.13 2.87 -0.02
C LEU A 239 11.95 1.36 0.19
N PRO A 240 11.64 0.59 -0.86
CA PRO A 240 11.73 -0.86 -0.78
C PRO A 240 13.18 -1.32 -0.56
N ALA A 241 13.36 -2.46 0.07
CA ALA A 241 14.65 -3.12 0.24
C ALA A 241 14.78 -4.33 -0.69
N LEU A 242 15.99 -4.58 -1.22
CA LEU A 242 16.34 -5.83 -1.89
C LEU A 242 16.45 -6.95 -0.85
N ASP A 243 15.35 -7.66 -0.63
CA ASP A 243 15.29 -8.87 0.20
C ASP A 243 15.18 -10.14 -0.68
N ASN A 244 15.02 -11.30 -0.05
CA ASN A 244 14.91 -12.58 -0.75
C ASN A 244 13.67 -12.67 -1.65
N ASP A 245 12.60 -11.93 -1.34
CA ASP A 245 11.35 -11.95 -2.11
C ASP A 245 11.38 -10.91 -3.26
N PHE A 246 12.18 -9.85 -3.11
CA PHE A 246 12.31 -8.76 -4.08
C PHE A 246 13.77 -8.60 -4.55
N SER A 247 14.28 -9.57 -5.31
CA SER A 247 15.69 -9.59 -5.76
C SER A 247 15.94 -8.79 -7.06
N SER A 248 17.16 -8.26 -7.20
CA SER A 248 17.59 -7.47 -8.37
C SER A 248 17.57 -8.30 -9.66
N HIS A 249 17.82 -9.60 -9.56
CA HIS A 249 17.78 -10.53 -10.71
C HIS A 249 16.36 -10.64 -11.28
N HIS A 250 15.33 -10.69 -10.44
CA HIS A 250 13.94 -10.73 -10.88
C HIS A 250 13.48 -9.43 -11.53
N ILE A 251 14.00 -8.26 -11.12
CA ILE A 251 13.65 -6.96 -11.72
C ILE A 251 14.09 -6.93 -13.19
N HIS A 252 15.32 -7.36 -13.48
CA HIS A 252 15.88 -7.33 -14.84
C HIS A 252 15.32 -8.43 -15.75
N VAL A 253 15.03 -9.62 -15.22
CA VAL A 253 14.48 -10.73 -16.02
C VAL A 253 13.05 -10.45 -16.48
N LEU A 254 12.19 -9.90 -15.62
CA LEU A 254 10.83 -9.50 -16.00
C LEU A 254 10.81 -8.41 -17.10
N GLN A 255 11.82 -7.53 -17.12
CA GLN A 255 11.96 -6.50 -18.14
C GLN A 255 12.42 -7.05 -19.49
N ARG A 256 13.24 -8.11 -19.49
CA ARG A 256 13.78 -8.70 -20.73
C ARG A 256 12.83 -9.70 -21.40
N GLN A 257 12.01 -10.43 -20.64
CA GLN A 257 11.13 -11.47 -21.17
C GLN A 257 9.89 -10.96 -21.94
N ARG A 258 9.70 -9.64 -22.09
CA ARG A 258 8.60 -9.05 -22.88
C ARG A 258 9.04 -8.27 -24.12
N LEU A 259 10.33 -8.24 -24.40
CA LEU A 259 10.90 -7.59 -25.60
C LEU A 259 11.29 -8.62 -26.69
N ALA A 260 10.90 -9.87 -26.54
CA ALA A 260 11.01 -10.95 -27.52
C ALA A 260 9.61 -11.56 -27.73
#